data_AF-A0A327NIR9-F1
#
_entry.id   AF-A0A327NIR9-F1
#
_cell.length_a   1.000
_cell.length_b   1.000
_cell.length_c   1.000
_cell.angle_alpha   90.00
_cell.angle_beta   90.00
_cell.angle_gamma   90.00
#
_symmetry.space_group_name_H-M   'P 1'
#
loop_
_entity.id
_entity.type
_entity.pdbx_description
1 polymer ?
#
loop_
_entity_poly.entity_id
_entity_poly.type
_entity_poly.pdbx_seq_one_letter_code
_entity_poly.pdbx_strand_id
1 'polypeptide(L)'
;MEQSSDEPNLDAGRQRELLEDMIKQCDALIDELYETIELFTLDRAFPDDEAMHTNAAQELVYYTRKRIELVDAIRLLGRDNASRNLDTGE
;
A
#
# COMPACT_ATOMS: atom_id res chain seq x y z
N MET A 1 24.76 10.03 -34.14
CA MET A 1 24.52 9.03 -33.07
C MET A 1 23.50 9.66 -32.16
N GLU A 2 22.22 9.32 -32.36
CA GLU A 2 21.13 9.78 -31.50
C GLU A 2 21.16 8.94 -30.22
N GLN A 3 21.41 9.58 -29.08
CA GLN A 3 21.30 8.95 -27.77
C GLN A 3 19.83 8.89 -27.38
N SER A 4 19.34 7.67 -27.30
CA SER A 4 18.03 7.21 -26.85
C SER A 4 17.49 7.97 -25.63
N SER A 5 16.41 8.70 -25.83
CA SER A 5 15.68 9.45 -24.81
C SER A 5 14.61 8.59 -24.13
N ASP A 6 14.96 7.40 -23.60
CA ASP A 6 14.00 6.44 -23.01
C ASP A 6 14.15 6.22 -21.50
N GLU A 7 15.02 6.97 -20.82
CA GLU A 7 15.31 6.76 -19.39
C GLU A 7 14.22 7.17 -18.37
N PRO A 8 13.26 8.10 -18.61
CA PRO A 8 12.32 8.50 -17.55
C PRO A 8 11.13 7.54 -17.34
N ASN A 9 10.79 6.68 -18.30
CA ASN A 9 9.62 5.78 -18.19
C ASN A 9 9.92 4.47 -17.44
N LEU A 10 11.15 3.98 -17.49
CA LEU A 10 11.56 2.73 -16.81
C LEU A 10 11.56 2.89 -15.29
N ASP A 11 11.92 4.07 -14.79
CA ASP A 11 12.00 4.35 -13.35
C ASP A 11 10.61 4.43 -12.70
N ALA A 12 9.66 5.12 -13.35
CA ALA A 12 8.29 5.22 -12.86
C ALA A 12 7.54 3.88 -12.90
N GLY A 13 7.80 3.04 -13.91
CA GLY A 13 7.27 1.68 -13.98
C GLY A 13 7.73 0.81 -12.81
N ARG A 14 9.04 0.83 -12.53
CA ARG A 14 9.63 0.08 -11.41
C ARG A 14 9.15 0.59 -10.04
N GLN A 15 9.04 1.90 -9.88
CA GLN A 15 8.52 2.51 -8.66
C GLN A 15 7.06 2.12 -8.43
N ARG A 16 6.25 2.07 -9.48
CA ARG A 16 4.85 1.63 -9.40
C ARG A 16 4.76 0.16 -8.98
N GLU A 17 5.55 -0.73 -9.58
CA GLU A 17 5.59 -2.15 -9.20
C GLU A 17 5.93 -2.34 -7.72
N LEU A 18 6.93 -1.62 -7.21
CA LEU A 18 7.30 -1.67 -5.79
C LEU A 18 6.13 -1.24 -4.89
N LEU A 19 5.43 -0.17 -5.24
CA LEU A 19 4.27 0.30 -4.46
C LEU A 19 3.11 -0.70 -4.51
N GLU A 20 2.87 -1.33 -5.65
CA GLU A 20 1.84 -2.38 -5.79
C GLU A 20 2.17 -3.60 -4.94
N ASP A 21 3.44 -4.01 -4.87
CA ASP A 21 3.87 -5.11 -4.00
C ASP A 21 3.76 -4.76 -2.51
N MET A 22 4.04 -3.52 -2.13
CA MET A 22 3.79 -3.04 -0.76
C MET A 22 2.30 -3.02 -0.40
N ILE A 23 1.41 -2.70 -1.36
CA ILE A 23 -0.04 -2.77 -1.16
C ILE A 23 -0.47 -4.21 -0.90
N LYS A 24 0.02 -5.18 -1.69
CA LYS A 24 -0.29 -6.61 -1.48
C LYS A 24 0.14 -7.10 -0.09
N GLN A 25 1.30 -6.62 0.39
CA GLN A 25 1.75 -6.93 1.75
C GLN A 25 0.84 -6.31 2.82
N CYS A 26 0.38 -5.07 2.63
CA CYS A 26 -0.59 -4.46 3.52
C CYS A 26 -1.92 -5.25 3.51
N ASP A 27 -2.39 -5.69 2.35
CA ASP A 27 -3.62 -6.47 2.21
C ASP A 27 -3.53 -7.80 2.98
N ALA A 28 -2.42 -8.54 2.82
CA ALA A 28 -2.21 -9.78 3.55
C ALA A 28 -2.19 -9.57 5.08
N LEU A 29 -1.49 -8.53 5.57
CA LEU A 29 -1.44 -8.22 7.00
C LEU A 29 -2.80 -7.77 7.55
N ILE A 30 -3.56 -7.00 6.77
CA ILE A 30 -4.91 -6.58 7.14
C ILE A 30 -5.82 -7.80 7.28
N ASP A 31 -5.76 -8.75 6.34
CA ASP A 31 -6.55 -9.98 6.39
C ASP A 31 -6.20 -10.83 7.63
N GLU A 32 -4.91 -11.03 7.91
CA GLU A 32 -4.44 -11.75 9.10
C GLU A 32 -4.91 -11.10 10.41
N LEU A 33 -4.89 -9.76 10.48
CA LEU A 33 -5.34 -9.00 11.65
C LEU A 33 -6.86 -9.08 11.82
N TYR A 34 -7.63 -9.10 10.73
CA TYR A 34 -9.08 -9.32 10.78
C TYR A 34 -9.41 -10.72 11.32
N GLU A 35 -8.74 -11.76 10.81
CA GLU A 35 -8.92 -13.14 11.30
C GLU A 35 -8.59 -13.24 12.80
N THR A 36 -7.49 -12.61 13.21
CA THR A 36 -7.05 -12.56 14.60
C THR A 36 -8.12 -11.91 15.49
N ILE A 37 -8.64 -10.75 15.11
CA ILE A 37 -9.68 -10.04 15.87
C ILE A 37 -10.99 -10.84 15.88
N GLU A 38 -11.39 -11.43 14.75
CA GLU A 38 -12.61 -12.23 14.63
C GLU A 38 -12.59 -13.42 15.59
N LEU A 39 -11.48 -14.18 15.63
CA LEU A 39 -11.31 -15.30 16.55
C LEU A 39 -11.54 -14.89 18.00
N PHE A 40 -11.00 -13.76 18.45
CA PHE A 40 -11.21 -13.28 19.82
C PHE A 40 -12.65 -12.85 20.11
N THR A 41 -13.32 -12.24 19.13
CA THR A 41 -14.72 -11.82 19.31
C THR A 41 -15.70 -12.99 19.40
N LEU A 42 -15.41 -14.10 18.70
CA LEU A 42 -16.27 -15.29 18.69
C LEU A 42 -16.05 -16.19 19.91
N ASP A 43 -14.80 -16.32 20.40
CA ASP A 43 -14.45 -17.37 21.36
C ASP A 43 -14.56 -16.96 22.85
N ARG A 44 -15.16 -15.79 23.15
CA ARG A 44 -15.17 -15.17 24.50
C ARG A 44 -13.76 -15.17 25.12
N ALA A 45 -12.87 -14.43 24.46
CA ALA A 45 -11.47 -14.30 24.83
C ALA A 45 -11.26 -14.06 26.34
N PHE A 46 -10.21 -14.67 26.89
CA PHE A 46 -9.86 -14.53 28.29
C PHE A 46 -9.34 -13.10 28.54
N PRO A 47 -9.46 -12.54 29.75
CA PRO A 47 -9.02 -11.18 30.05
C PRO A 47 -7.53 -10.91 29.77
N ASP A 48 -6.68 -11.95 29.71
CA ASP A 48 -5.27 -11.82 29.31
C ASP A 48 -5.09 -11.55 27.80
N ASP A 49 -6.12 -11.74 26.98
CA ASP A 49 -6.12 -11.51 25.53
C ASP A 49 -6.48 -10.04 25.16
N GLU A 50 -6.86 -9.20 26.12
CA GLU A 50 -7.30 -7.82 25.87
C GLU A 50 -6.16 -6.94 25.29
N ALA A 51 -4.93 -7.13 25.78
CA ALA A 51 -3.76 -6.42 25.28
C ALA A 51 -3.43 -6.85 23.83
N MET A 52 -3.56 -8.14 23.52
CA MET A 52 -3.35 -8.67 22.18
C MET A 52 -4.42 -8.17 21.21
N HIS A 53 -5.68 -8.13 21.63
CA HIS A 53 -6.77 -7.55 20.83
C HIS A 53 -6.55 -6.05 20.56
N THR A 54 -6.12 -5.29 21.59
CA THR A 54 -5.82 -3.86 21.45
C THR A 54 -4.67 -3.64 20.46
N ASN A 55 -3.62 -4.44 20.54
CA ASN A 55 -2.49 -4.36 19.61
C ASN A 55 -2.91 -4.71 18.18
N ALA A 56 -3.65 -5.81 17.97
CA ALA A 56 -4.13 -6.21 16.65
C ALA A 56 -5.03 -5.13 16.03
N ALA A 57 -5.93 -4.52 16.81
CA ALA A 57 -6.76 -3.42 16.34
C ALA A 57 -5.94 -2.16 15.98
N GLN A 58 -4.89 -1.84 16.74
CA GLN A 58 -3.99 -0.72 16.44
C GLN A 58 -3.19 -0.97 15.16
N GLU A 59 -2.65 -2.18 14.99
CA GLU A 59 -1.95 -2.60 13.77
C GLU A 59 -2.88 -2.56 12.56
N LEU A 60 -4.14 -2.99 12.71
CA LEU A 60 -5.13 -2.95 11.64
C LEU A 60 -5.35 -1.51 11.14
N VAL A 61 -5.50 -0.56 12.07
CA VAL A 61 -5.62 0.87 11.74
C VAL A 61 -4.36 1.38 11.03
N TYR A 62 -3.18 0.98 11.52
CA TYR A 62 -1.90 1.38 10.94
C TYR A 62 -1.77 0.89 9.49
N TYR A 63 -1.94 -0.41 9.22
CA TYR A 63 -1.77 -0.99 7.89
C TYR A 63 -2.85 -0.52 6.92
N THR A 64 -4.08 -0.31 7.39
CA THR A 64 -5.15 0.28 6.58
C THR A 64 -4.78 1.69 6.12
N ARG A 65 -4.24 2.52 7.02
CA ARG A 65 -3.77 3.86 6.68
C ARG A 65 -2.60 3.80 5.70
N LYS A 66 -1.63 2.91 5.95
CA LYS A 66 -0.47 2.72 5.08
C LYS A 66 -0.89 2.33 3.66
N ARG A 67 -1.85 1.42 3.53
CA ARG A 67 -2.43 1.03 2.24
C ARG A 67 -3.01 2.22 1.47
N ILE A 68 -3.77 3.09 2.15
CA ILE A 68 -4.34 4.29 1.53
C ILE A 68 -3.23 5.21 1.01
N GLU A 69 -2.18 5.46 1.82
CA GLU A 69 -1.03 6.28 1.42
C GLU A 69 -0.33 5.71 0.17
N LEU A 70 -0.17 4.38 0.08
CA LEU A 70 0.45 3.72 -1.06
C LEU A 70 -0.41 3.84 -2.34
N VAL A 71 -1.74 3.70 -2.20
CA VAL A 71 -2.68 3.89 -3.32
C VAL A 71 -2.61 5.34 -3.83
N ASP A 72 -2.55 6.32 -2.93
CA ASP A 72 -2.43 7.73 -3.31
C ASP A 72 -1.07 8.02 -3.97
N ALA A 73 0.02 7.40 -3.50
CA ALA A 73 1.32 7.50 -4.15
C ALA A 73 1.29 6.98 -5.61
N ILE A 74 0.63 5.84 -5.87
CA ILE A 74 0.46 5.32 -7.23
C ILE A 74 -0.33 6.30 -8.11
N ARG A 75 -1.41 6.88 -7.57
CA ARG A 75 -2.22 7.87 -8.30
C ARG A 75 -1.41 9.12 -8.66
N LEU A 76 -0.55 9.58 -7.75
CA LEU A 76 0.34 10.72 -8.00
C LEU A 76 1.36 10.39 -9.09
N LEU A 77 1.99 9.21 -9.05
CA LEU A 77 2.91 8.78 -10.11
C LEU A 77 2.23 8.73 -11.49
N GLY A 78 0.98 8.25 -11.56
CA GLY A 78 0.21 8.26 -12.80
C GLY A 78 -0.08 9.68 -13.32
N ARG A 79 -0.32 10.63 -12.42
CA ARG A 79 -0.62 12.03 -12.74
C ARG A 79 0.62 12.81 -13.19
N ASP A 80 1.76 12.56 -12.58
CA ASP A 80 3.03 13.20 -12.93
C ASP A 80 3.51 12.73 -14.30
N ASN A 81 3.32 11.45 -14.63
CA ASN A 81 3.59 10.91 -15.97
C ASN A 81 2.64 11.48 -17.04
N ALA A 82 1.35 11.63 -16.74
CA ALA A 82 0.40 12.25 -17.66
C ALA A 82 0.69 13.74 -17.91
N SER A 83 1.13 14.47 -16.89
CA SER A 83 1.46 15.90 -17.01
C SER A 83 2.77 16.14 -17.77
N ARG A 84 3.78 15.27 -17.59
CA ARG A 84 5.03 15.32 -18.38
C ARG A 84 4.81 15.11 -19.88
N ASN A 85 3.91 14.19 -20.26
CA ASN A 85 3.61 13.90 -21.67
C ASN A 85 2.85 15.03 -22.39
N LEU A 86 2.24 15.96 -21.65
CA LEU A 86 1.55 17.13 -22.22
C LEU A 86 2.49 18.33 -22.42
N ASP A 87 3.62 18.39 -21.74
CA ASP A 87 4.59 19.51 -21.80
C ASP A 87 5.66 19.30 -22.88
N THR A 88 5.74 18.10 -23.46
CA THR A 88 6.66 17.74 -24.57
C THR A 88 5.97 17.69 -25.94
N GLY A 89 4.70 18.11 -26.04
CA GLY A 89 3.99 18.21 -27.31
C GLY A 89 4.35 19.51 -28.04
N GLU A 90 5.33 19.43 -28.94
CA GLU A 90 5.46 20.33 -30.11
C GLU A 90 4.24 20.26 -31.04
#